data_AF-A0AAV3M4K3-F1
#
_entry.id   AF-A0AAV3M4K3-F1
#
_cell.length_a   1.000
_cell.length_b   1.000
_cell.length_c   1.000
_cell.angle_alpha   90.00
_cell.angle_beta   90.00
_cell.angle_gamma   90.00
#
_symmetry.space_group_name_H-M   'P 1'
#
loop_
_entity.id
_entity.type
_entity.pdbx_description
1 polymer ?
#
loop_
_entity_poly.entity_id
_entity_poly.type
_entity_poly.pdbx_seq_one_letter_code
_entity_poly.pdbx_strand_id
1 'polypeptide(L)'
;MTQQNLSEKLFKPRVRQVETSTLVSYSSHTLSQLQNHSVLSGSQHNHWYRMLNRLMWIWRGIDAIEIEEVLSRIAISDAKRSREEWLDTVIGNRRGNWCFEWSHQAMKWQQKALEFEKGQEACDAWLRAANLYSIAAYPFIKGDELADQAIVLACKAYDSAAKFSQYQLKKIPFKVDGGKEVCGFLHIPSNVQGPYPTVMVCGMLDSLQTDYSRYFRDYLEPRGIAMLTLDMPSIGYSGKYSLSQETSTLHEQVVRQLDTIPWIDHTRFAITGIRFGANIAVRLAYMCPDKIKAVAVLGPIVHSLLHEEKYQKDIPRMALDVFASRLGIYQVDGQSLRHELSCYSLRKQGLLGRRNQVPMMTVCFKNDPYSPKADSDLIARSSMDSHLLMLPSNPVLEAFERSMSETTKWLESKIL
;
A
#
# COMPACT_ATOMS: atom_id res chain seq x y z
N MET A 1 -18.59 -45.07 26.49
CA MET A 1 -18.01 -43.72 26.47
C MET A 1 -16.52 -43.85 26.74
N THR A 2 -15.68 -43.77 25.71
CA THR A 2 -14.23 -43.81 25.84
C THR A 2 -13.75 -42.50 26.48
N GLN A 3 -13.23 -42.60 27.71
CA GLN A 3 -12.60 -41.47 28.41
C GLN A 3 -11.39 -40.99 27.59
N GLN A 4 -11.43 -39.74 27.12
CA GLN A 4 -10.29 -39.11 26.45
C GLN A 4 -9.08 -39.06 27.41
N ASN A 5 -7.94 -39.56 26.94
CA ASN A 5 -6.71 -39.67 27.71
C ASN A 5 -6.14 -38.27 28.00
N LEU A 6 -5.68 -38.03 29.24
CA LEU A 6 -5.15 -36.73 29.71
C LEU A 6 -4.01 -36.22 28.81
N SER A 7 -3.21 -37.13 28.26
CA SER A 7 -2.12 -36.84 27.31
C SER A 7 -2.62 -36.26 25.98
N GLU A 8 -3.76 -36.70 25.46
CA GLU A 8 -4.37 -36.10 24.25
C GLU A 8 -4.87 -34.67 24.50
N LYS A 9 -5.20 -34.35 25.75
CA LYS A 9 -5.63 -33.00 26.15
C LYS A 9 -4.43 -32.05 26.33
N LEU A 10 -3.33 -32.55 26.91
CA LEU A 10 -2.12 -31.78 27.19
C LEU A 10 -1.23 -31.57 25.96
N PHE A 11 -1.18 -32.53 25.04
CA PHE A 11 -0.32 -32.50 23.85
C PHE A 11 -1.06 -32.24 22.53
N LYS A 12 -2.34 -31.85 22.58
CA LYS A 12 -3.02 -31.34 21.38
C LYS A 12 -2.17 -30.20 20.79
N PRO A 13 -1.77 -30.27 19.51
CA PRO A 13 -1.01 -29.19 18.89
C PRO A 13 -1.82 -27.92 19.02
N ARG A 14 -1.39 -27.05 19.95
CA ARG A 14 -1.96 -25.72 20.07
C ARG A 14 -1.57 -25.02 18.78
N VAL A 15 -2.56 -24.62 17.98
CA VAL A 15 -2.34 -23.71 16.87
C VAL A 15 -1.78 -22.44 17.50
N ARG A 16 -0.45 -22.29 17.48
CA ARG A 16 0.26 -21.14 18.05
C ARG A 16 0.10 -19.90 17.18
N GLN A 17 -0.29 -20.11 15.93
CA GLN A 17 -0.47 -19.05 14.98
C GLN A 17 -1.70 -18.21 15.32
N VAL A 18 -1.47 -16.91 15.52
CA VAL A 18 -2.51 -15.91 15.76
C VAL A 18 -3.13 -15.51 14.43
N GLU A 19 -4.46 -15.37 14.38
CA GLU A 19 -5.18 -14.94 13.17
C GLU A 19 -5.15 -13.41 13.04
N THR A 20 -5.00 -12.91 11.80
CA THR A 20 -4.73 -11.50 11.50
C THR A 20 -5.65 -10.51 12.22
N SER A 21 -6.96 -10.74 12.22
CA SER A 21 -7.94 -9.81 12.83
C SER A 21 -7.86 -9.71 14.35
N THR A 22 -7.07 -10.59 14.99
CA THR A 22 -6.87 -10.63 16.44
C THR A 22 -5.53 -10.03 16.90
N LEU A 23 -4.64 -9.66 15.97
CA LEU A 23 -3.32 -9.10 16.29
C LEU A 23 -3.39 -7.72 16.96
N VAL A 24 -4.45 -6.96 16.68
CA VAL A 24 -4.74 -5.69 17.34
C VAL A 24 -5.92 -5.88 18.30
N SER A 25 -5.67 -5.67 19.58
CA SER A 25 -6.66 -5.80 20.65
C SER A 25 -7.28 -4.45 21.00
N TYR A 26 -8.54 -4.41 21.43
CA TYR A 26 -9.27 -3.18 21.74
C TYR A 26 -9.89 -3.26 23.14
N SER A 27 -9.73 -2.21 23.95
CA SER A 27 -10.33 -2.09 25.30
C SER A 27 -11.84 -1.85 25.24
N SER A 28 -12.27 -1.01 24.29
CA SER A 28 -13.67 -0.77 23.95
C SER A 28 -13.74 -0.23 22.52
N HIS A 29 -14.50 -0.89 21.65
CA HIS A 29 -14.75 -0.36 20.31
C HIS A 29 -16.06 -0.92 19.75
N THR A 30 -16.98 -0.02 19.43
CA THR A 30 -18.17 -0.32 18.63
C THR A 30 -17.78 -0.38 17.16
N LEU A 31 -17.97 -1.53 16.51
CA LEU A 31 -17.78 -1.67 15.07
C LEU A 31 -18.75 -0.75 14.33
N SER A 32 -18.25 0.08 13.42
CA SER A 32 -19.08 0.80 12.46
C SER A 32 -19.52 -0.16 11.35
N GLN A 33 -20.82 -0.32 11.17
CA GLN A 33 -21.45 -1.22 10.19
C GLN A 33 -21.87 -0.46 8.92
N LEU A 34 -21.04 0.45 8.42
CA LEU A 34 -21.36 1.19 7.20
C LEU A 34 -20.84 0.45 5.97
N GLN A 35 -21.71 0.34 4.95
CA GLN A 35 -21.28 -0.08 3.62
C GLN A 35 -20.60 1.10 2.94
N ASN A 36 -19.28 1.16 3.09
CA ASN A 36 -18.45 2.20 2.47
C ASN A 36 -17.70 1.62 1.26
N HIS A 37 -17.71 2.38 0.17
CA HIS A 37 -16.95 2.09 -1.05
C HIS A 37 -15.98 3.24 -1.33
N SER A 38 -14.73 2.91 -1.64
CA SER A 38 -13.71 3.86 -2.08
C SER A 38 -12.98 3.32 -3.29
N VAL A 39 -12.78 4.17 -4.31
CA VAL A 39 -12.08 3.81 -5.56
C VAL A 39 -10.69 3.22 -5.29
N LEU A 40 -9.99 3.76 -4.29
CA LEU A 40 -8.62 3.37 -3.97
C LEU A 40 -8.51 2.30 -2.87
N SER A 41 -9.45 2.24 -1.93
CA SER A 41 -9.39 1.32 -0.77
C SER A 41 -10.33 0.12 -0.87
N GLY A 42 -11.16 0.04 -1.92
CA GLY A 42 -12.12 -1.04 -2.11
C GLY A 42 -13.40 -0.86 -1.31
N SER A 43 -14.14 -1.96 -1.13
CA SER A 43 -15.43 -1.96 -0.45
C SER A 43 -15.34 -2.69 0.89
N GLN A 44 -16.01 -2.13 1.91
CA GLN A 44 -16.34 -2.87 3.12
C GLN A 44 -17.55 -3.78 2.84
N HIS A 45 -17.39 -5.06 3.16
CA HIS A 45 -18.49 -6.03 3.14
C HIS A 45 -18.77 -6.48 4.57
N ASN A 46 -20.05 -6.58 4.96
CA ASN A 46 -20.45 -6.87 6.35
C ASN A 46 -19.84 -8.17 6.91
N HIS A 47 -19.52 -9.14 6.04
CA HIS A 47 -19.00 -10.45 6.40
C HIS A 47 -17.51 -10.64 6.14
N TRP A 48 -16.75 -9.58 5.90
CA TRP A 48 -15.31 -9.66 5.70
C TRP A 48 -14.60 -8.69 6.64
N TYR A 49 -13.54 -9.18 7.30
CA TYR A 49 -12.62 -8.33 8.06
C TYR A 49 -11.84 -7.43 7.09
N ARG A 50 -11.25 -8.02 6.06
CA ARG A 50 -10.54 -7.30 4.99
C ARG A 50 -11.51 -6.56 4.07
N MET A 51 -11.09 -5.39 3.60
CA MET A 51 -11.79 -4.68 2.54
C MET A 51 -11.37 -5.31 1.23
N LEU A 52 -12.35 -5.65 0.40
CA LEU A 52 -12.09 -6.34 -0.85
C LEU A 52 -11.91 -5.30 -1.94
N ASN A 53 -10.70 -5.21 -2.49
CA ASN A 53 -10.37 -4.28 -3.55
C ASN A 53 -10.19 -5.01 -4.89
N ARG A 54 -11.25 -5.71 -5.31
CA ARG A 54 -11.28 -6.56 -6.51
C ARG A 54 -10.77 -5.83 -7.75
N LEU A 55 -11.25 -4.61 -7.98
CA LEU A 55 -10.89 -3.84 -9.17
C LEU A 55 -9.41 -3.43 -9.16
N MET A 56 -8.85 -3.09 -8.00
CA MET A 56 -7.41 -2.84 -7.90
C MET A 56 -6.61 -4.13 -8.10
N TRP A 57 -7.07 -5.27 -7.59
CA TRP A 57 -6.38 -6.55 -7.81
C TRP A 57 -6.42 -6.98 -9.29
N ILE A 58 -7.53 -6.74 -9.98
CA ILE A 58 -7.65 -6.90 -11.43
C ILE A 58 -6.70 -5.94 -12.15
N TRP A 59 -6.70 -4.67 -11.76
CA TRP A 59 -5.76 -3.70 -12.31
C TRP A 59 -4.31 -4.06 -12.02
N ARG A 60 -3.98 -4.79 -10.95
CA ARG A 60 -2.63 -5.31 -10.71
C ARG A 60 -2.26 -6.53 -11.57
N GLY A 61 -3.22 -7.10 -12.30
CA GLY A 61 -3.01 -8.20 -13.25
C GLY A 61 -3.50 -9.57 -12.78
N ILE A 62 -4.35 -9.63 -11.75
CA ILE A 62 -5.02 -10.86 -11.31
C ILE A 62 -6.33 -11.06 -12.09
N ASP A 63 -6.62 -12.29 -12.51
CA ASP A 63 -7.85 -12.59 -13.22
C ASP A 63 -9.08 -12.50 -12.30
N ALA A 64 -10.20 -11.99 -12.81
CA ALA A 64 -11.42 -11.83 -12.01
C ALA A 64 -12.00 -13.18 -11.56
N ILE A 65 -11.95 -14.21 -12.41
CA ILE A 65 -12.43 -15.55 -12.07
C ILE A 65 -11.53 -16.16 -10.99
N GLU A 66 -10.22 -15.95 -11.09
CA GLU A 66 -9.25 -16.40 -10.09
C GLU A 66 -9.49 -15.76 -8.71
N ILE A 67 -9.76 -14.45 -8.67
CA ILE A 67 -10.13 -13.75 -7.43
C ILE A 67 -11.35 -14.41 -6.79
N GLU A 68 -12.42 -14.60 -7.56
CA GLU A 68 -13.65 -15.18 -7.03
C GLU A 68 -13.49 -16.65 -6.65
N GLU A 69 -12.64 -17.41 -7.34
CA GLU A 69 -12.30 -18.80 -6.98
C GLU A 69 -11.66 -18.85 -5.58
N VAL A 70 -10.66 -17.99 -5.33
CA VAL A 70 -9.98 -17.93 -4.03
C VAL A 70 -10.92 -17.46 -2.93
N LEU A 71 -11.67 -16.37 -3.17
CA LEU A 71 -12.63 -15.84 -2.20
C LEU A 71 -13.73 -16.86 -1.87
N SER A 72 -14.17 -17.65 -2.85
CA SER A 72 -15.15 -18.73 -2.63
C SER A 72 -14.61 -19.83 -1.73
N ARG A 73 -13.35 -20.26 -1.91
CA ARG A 73 -12.70 -21.25 -1.02
C ARG A 73 -12.59 -20.76 0.42
N ILE A 74 -12.33 -19.47 0.60
CA ILE A 74 -12.31 -18.82 1.92
C ILE A 74 -13.72 -18.80 2.54
N ALA A 75 -14.70 -18.33 1.78
CA ALA A 75 -16.07 -18.14 2.26
C ALA A 75 -16.77 -19.44 2.66
N ILE A 76 -16.60 -20.52 1.88
CA ILE A 76 -17.29 -21.79 2.11
C ILE A 76 -16.63 -22.67 3.20
N SER A 77 -15.52 -22.24 3.77
CA SER A 77 -14.82 -23.06 4.78
C SER A 77 -15.66 -23.22 6.05
N ASP A 78 -15.77 -24.45 6.53
CA ASP A 78 -16.38 -24.78 7.83
C ASP A 78 -15.35 -24.79 8.99
N ALA A 79 -14.10 -24.40 8.70
CA ALA A 79 -13.06 -24.34 9.71
C ALA A 79 -13.33 -23.20 10.72
N LYS A 80 -12.89 -23.39 11.96
CA LYS A 80 -13.07 -22.42 13.04
C LYS A 80 -12.49 -21.06 12.68
N ARG A 81 -13.29 -20.01 12.92
CA ARG A 81 -12.91 -18.61 12.72
C ARG A 81 -12.57 -17.93 14.03
N SER A 82 -11.79 -16.85 13.98
CA SER A 82 -11.58 -15.98 15.15
C SER A 82 -12.83 -15.17 15.45
N ARG A 83 -13.58 -14.79 14.40
CA ARG A 83 -14.95 -14.27 14.48
C ARG A 83 -15.83 -14.93 13.43
N GLU A 84 -16.87 -15.63 13.86
CA GLU A 84 -17.76 -16.38 12.96
C GLU A 84 -18.48 -15.50 11.92
N GLU A 85 -18.67 -14.20 12.22
CA GLU A 85 -19.27 -13.23 11.30
C GLU A 85 -18.35 -12.83 10.13
N TRP A 86 -17.03 -13.04 10.26
CA TRP A 86 -16.03 -12.63 9.26
C TRP A 86 -15.43 -13.84 8.54
N LEU A 87 -15.79 -13.99 7.27
CA LEU A 87 -15.49 -15.15 6.44
C LEU A 87 -13.98 -15.42 6.31
N ASP A 88 -13.16 -14.38 6.22
CA ASP A 88 -11.70 -14.46 6.02
C ASP A 88 -10.85 -14.68 7.28
N THR A 89 -11.49 -15.02 8.40
CA THR A 89 -10.81 -15.14 9.70
C THR A 89 -10.63 -16.57 10.18
N VAL A 90 -10.56 -17.53 9.25
CA VAL A 90 -10.25 -18.93 9.55
C VAL A 90 -8.88 -19.03 10.23
N ILE A 91 -8.81 -19.72 11.37
CA ILE A 91 -7.62 -19.76 12.23
C ILE A 91 -6.59 -20.79 11.73
N GLY A 92 -5.35 -20.34 11.59
CA GLY A 92 -4.18 -21.15 11.29
C GLY A 92 -3.94 -21.42 9.80
N ASN A 93 -2.75 -21.89 9.46
CA ASN A 93 -2.31 -22.16 8.09
C ASN A 93 -2.98 -23.41 7.49
N ARG A 94 -4.22 -23.26 7.01
CA ARG A 94 -5.05 -24.36 6.50
C ARG A 94 -6.02 -23.88 5.41
N ARG A 95 -6.67 -24.83 4.72
CA ARG A 95 -7.75 -24.52 3.78
C ARG A 95 -8.81 -23.59 4.39
N GLY A 96 -9.20 -22.57 3.63
CA GLY A 96 -10.10 -21.50 4.04
C GLY A 96 -9.41 -20.31 4.74
N ASN A 97 -8.18 -20.43 5.22
CA ASN A 97 -7.44 -19.28 5.74
C ASN A 97 -7.03 -18.36 4.59
N TRP A 98 -7.17 -17.05 4.80
CA TRP A 98 -6.83 -16.02 3.81
C TRP A 98 -5.43 -16.20 3.21
N CYS A 99 -4.40 -16.21 4.06
CA CYS A 99 -3.02 -16.27 3.58
C CYS A 99 -2.72 -17.62 2.91
N PHE A 100 -3.27 -18.71 3.44
CA PHE A 100 -3.13 -20.03 2.84
C PHE A 100 -3.71 -20.08 1.42
N GLU A 101 -4.96 -19.65 1.24
CA GLU A 101 -5.67 -19.78 -0.04
C GLU A 101 -5.07 -18.90 -1.14
N TRP A 102 -4.68 -17.67 -0.81
CA TRP A 102 -3.99 -16.77 -1.74
C TRP A 102 -2.56 -17.24 -2.05
N SER A 103 -1.80 -17.67 -1.05
CA SER A 103 -0.44 -18.21 -1.27
C SER A 103 -0.48 -19.48 -2.11
N HIS A 104 -1.46 -20.36 -1.89
CA HIS A 104 -1.64 -21.55 -2.69
C HIS A 104 -1.93 -21.21 -4.16
N GLN A 105 -2.75 -20.18 -4.41
CA GLN A 105 -2.98 -19.71 -5.77
C GLN A 105 -1.72 -19.10 -6.39
N ALA A 106 -0.96 -18.31 -5.64
CA ALA A 106 0.32 -17.75 -6.07
C ALA A 106 1.34 -18.84 -6.44
N MET A 107 1.40 -19.94 -5.68
CA MET A 107 2.28 -21.08 -5.94
C MET A 107 2.02 -21.72 -7.31
N LYS A 108 0.76 -21.79 -7.77
CA LYS A 108 0.44 -22.30 -9.12
C LYS A 108 1.08 -21.45 -10.22
N TRP A 109 1.03 -20.12 -10.07
CA TRP A 109 1.68 -19.20 -11.00
C TRP A 109 3.20 -19.24 -10.92
N GLN A 110 3.75 -19.38 -9.72
CA GLN A 110 5.18 -19.59 -9.54
C GLN A 110 5.66 -20.88 -10.21
N GLN A 111 4.91 -21.99 -10.10
CA GLN A 111 5.22 -23.25 -10.80
C GLN A 111 5.17 -23.06 -12.31
N LYS A 112 4.10 -22.46 -12.82
CA LYS A 112 4.00 -22.12 -14.25
C LYS A 112 5.13 -21.21 -14.72
N ALA A 113 5.55 -20.26 -13.90
CA ALA A 113 6.65 -19.35 -14.22
C ALA A 113 8.01 -20.08 -14.34
N LEU A 114 8.19 -21.19 -13.62
CA LEU A 114 9.39 -22.04 -13.70
C LEU A 114 9.43 -22.92 -14.95
N GLU A 115 8.29 -23.12 -15.63
CA GLU A 115 8.22 -23.85 -16.91
C GLU A 115 8.72 -23.01 -18.10
N PHE A 116 8.78 -21.68 -17.95
CA PHE A 116 9.30 -20.78 -18.98
C PHE A 116 10.80 -20.57 -18.83
N GLU A 117 11.54 -20.72 -19.94
CA GLU A 117 13.00 -20.49 -19.95
C GLU A 117 13.38 -19.01 -20.08
N LYS A 118 12.60 -18.23 -20.82
CA LYS A 118 12.82 -16.79 -21.09
C LYS A 118 11.53 -16.14 -21.60
N GLY A 119 11.53 -14.81 -21.65
CA GLY A 119 10.51 -14.04 -22.35
C GLY A 119 9.45 -13.40 -21.45
N GLN A 120 8.53 -12.70 -22.09
CA GLN A 120 7.52 -11.87 -21.44
C GLN A 120 6.51 -12.71 -20.64
N GLU A 121 6.21 -13.93 -21.11
CA GLU A 121 5.31 -14.87 -20.44
C GLU A 121 5.86 -15.31 -19.07
N ALA A 122 7.18 -15.52 -18.97
CA ALA A 122 7.85 -15.80 -17.70
C ALA A 122 7.72 -14.62 -16.75
N CYS A 123 7.98 -13.40 -17.25
CA CYS A 123 7.86 -12.16 -16.48
C CYS A 123 6.43 -11.99 -15.93
N ASP A 124 5.42 -12.12 -16.79
CA ASP A 124 4.02 -11.92 -16.40
C ASP A 124 3.52 -13.01 -15.42
N ALA A 125 3.96 -14.27 -15.59
CA ALA A 125 3.64 -15.33 -14.62
C ALA A 125 4.27 -15.06 -13.24
N TRP A 126 5.53 -14.62 -13.19
CA TRP A 126 6.18 -14.23 -11.94
C TRP A 126 5.54 -13.00 -11.30
N LEU A 127 5.14 -11.98 -12.09
CA LEU A 127 4.42 -10.81 -11.58
C LEU A 127 3.05 -11.19 -11.02
N ARG A 128 2.34 -12.12 -11.66
CA ARG A 128 1.07 -12.63 -11.13
C ARG A 128 1.26 -13.37 -9.81
N ALA A 129 2.28 -14.22 -9.71
CA ALA A 129 2.65 -14.86 -8.44
C ALA A 129 3.00 -13.82 -7.35
N ALA A 130 3.80 -12.81 -7.67
CA ALA A 130 4.17 -11.74 -6.74
C ALA A 130 2.95 -10.98 -6.23
N ASN A 131 2.01 -10.62 -7.11
CA ASN A 131 0.79 -9.93 -6.73
C ASN A 131 -0.13 -10.80 -5.87
N LEU A 132 -0.28 -12.10 -6.17
CA LEU A 132 -1.08 -13.02 -5.35
C LEU A 132 -0.46 -13.22 -3.96
N TYR A 133 0.87 -13.34 -3.84
CA TYR A 133 1.54 -13.39 -2.54
C TYR A 133 1.39 -12.08 -1.75
N SER A 134 1.45 -10.92 -2.42
CA SER A 134 1.16 -9.63 -1.79
C SER A 134 -0.28 -9.57 -1.25
N ILE A 135 -1.27 -10.05 -2.00
CA ILE A 135 -2.66 -10.17 -1.53
C ILE A 135 -2.77 -11.17 -0.36
N ALA A 136 -2.00 -12.26 -0.37
CA ALA A 136 -1.98 -13.21 0.75
C ALA A 136 -1.55 -12.54 2.08
N ALA A 137 -0.62 -11.59 2.01
CA ALA A 137 -0.13 -10.84 3.16
C ALA A 137 -0.99 -9.61 3.54
N TYR A 138 -1.91 -9.18 2.67
CA TYR A 138 -2.78 -8.03 2.93
C TYR A 138 -3.59 -8.23 4.25
N PRO A 139 -3.64 -7.23 5.15
CA PRO A 139 -3.20 -5.84 5.02
C PRO A 139 -1.87 -5.53 5.73
N PHE A 140 -0.98 -6.53 5.84
CA PHE A 140 0.38 -6.40 6.38
C PHE A 140 0.40 -5.95 7.84
N ILE A 141 -0.43 -6.55 8.70
CA ILE A 141 -0.40 -6.29 10.14
C ILE A 141 0.86 -6.93 10.73
N LYS A 142 1.69 -6.12 11.39
CA LYS A 142 2.93 -6.58 12.01
C LYS A 142 2.65 -7.64 13.08
N GLY A 143 3.41 -8.72 13.04
CA GLY A 143 3.23 -9.90 13.92
C GLY A 143 2.41 -11.03 13.29
N ASP A 144 1.89 -10.84 12.07
CA ASP A 144 1.30 -11.94 11.31
C ASP A 144 2.39 -12.78 10.63
N GLU A 145 2.74 -13.92 11.24
CA GLU A 145 3.79 -14.81 10.74
C GLU A 145 3.51 -15.35 9.32
N LEU A 146 2.24 -15.52 8.93
CA LEU A 146 1.92 -15.97 7.56
C LEU A 146 2.06 -14.83 6.57
N ALA A 147 1.61 -13.63 6.93
CA ALA A 147 1.81 -12.47 6.09
C ALA A 147 3.30 -12.18 5.88
N ASP A 148 4.13 -12.30 6.92
CA ASP A 148 5.59 -12.12 6.82
C ASP A 148 6.22 -13.11 5.83
N GLN A 149 5.81 -14.37 5.86
CA GLN A 149 6.25 -15.38 4.88
C GLN A 149 5.78 -15.03 3.46
N ALA A 150 4.53 -14.63 3.31
CA ALA A 150 3.96 -14.23 2.02
C ALA A 150 4.64 -12.97 1.44
N ILE A 151 5.02 -11.99 2.27
CA ILE A 151 5.83 -10.82 1.85
C ILE A 151 7.17 -11.29 1.27
N VAL A 152 7.87 -12.20 1.95
CA VAL A 152 9.16 -12.73 1.47
C VAL A 152 8.98 -13.43 0.11
N LEU A 153 7.91 -14.19 -0.07
CA LEU A 153 7.60 -14.86 -1.34
C LEU A 153 7.22 -13.85 -2.43
N ALA A 154 6.46 -12.80 -2.12
CA ALA A 154 6.12 -11.72 -3.03
C ALA A 154 7.39 -11.02 -3.56
N CYS A 155 8.30 -10.64 -2.67
CA CYS A 155 9.57 -10.02 -3.04
C CYS A 155 10.45 -10.94 -3.91
N LYS A 156 10.54 -12.23 -3.57
CA LYS A 156 11.29 -13.21 -4.37
C LYS A 156 10.69 -13.41 -5.76
N ALA A 157 9.37 -13.51 -5.86
CA ALA A 157 8.67 -13.62 -7.13
C ALA A 157 8.87 -12.36 -7.98
N TYR A 158 8.88 -11.18 -7.35
CA TYR A 158 9.16 -9.91 -8.03
C TYR A 158 10.60 -9.84 -8.56
N ASP A 159 11.58 -10.31 -7.79
CA ASP A 159 12.97 -10.42 -8.24
C ASP A 159 13.13 -11.36 -9.42
N SER A 160 12.39 -12.47 -9.42
CA SER A 160 12.35 -13.40 -10.54
C SER A 160 11.73 -12.75 -11.77
N ALA A 161 10.61 -12.03 -11.62
CA ALA A 161 9.98 -11.31 -12.73
C ALA A 161 10.95 -10.33 -13.40
N ALA A 162 11.71 -9.58 -12.60
CA ALA A 162 12.66 -8.58 -13.10
C ALA A 162 13.83 -9.17 -13.92
N LYS A 163 14.12 -10.47 -13.80
CA LYS A 163 15.13 -11.14 -14.66
C LYS A 163 14.63 -11.36 -16.08
N PHE A 164 13.31 -11.35 -16.27
CA PHE A 164 12.65 -11.58 -17.55
C PHE A 164 11.99 -10.32 -18.12
N SER A 165 12.00 -9.21 -17.38
CA SER A 165 11.44 -7.94 -17.84
C SER A 165 12.33 -7.27 -18.88
N GLN A 166 11.73 -6.47 -19.76
CA GLN A 166 12.47 -5.60 -20.68
C GLN A 166 13.12 -4.42 -19.97
N TYR A 167 12.45 -3.87 -18.95
CA TYR A 167 13.00 -2.85 -18.07
C TYR A 167 14.02 -3.44 -17.10
N GLN A 168 14.87 -2.58 -16.53
CA GLN A 168 15.82 -2.98 -15.49
C GLN A 168 15.29 -2.62 -14.11
N LEU A 169 15.40 -3.55 -13.17
CA LEU A 169 15.14 -3.29 -11.75
C LEU A 169 16.48 -3.21 -11.00
N LYS A 170 16.70 -2.11 -10.27
CA LYS A 170 17.84 -1.96 -9.35
C LYS A 170 17.36 -1.77 -7.93
N LYS A 171 17.86 -2.63 -7.03
CA LYS A 171 17.68 -2.47 -5.59
C LYS A 171 18.77 -1.57 -5.04
N ILE A 172 18.37 -0.43 -4.51
CA ILE A 172 19.30 0.60 -4.02
C ILE A 172 19.22 0.64 -2.48
N PRO A 173 20.31 0.35 -1.77
CA PRO A 173 20.39 0.59 -0.35
C PRO A 173 20.58 2.10 -0.11
N PHE A 174 19.70 2.69 0.70
CA PHE A 174 19.83 4.05 1.18
C PHE A 174 20.20 4.03 2.65
N LYS A 175 21.22 4.80 3.02
CA LYS A 175 21.61 4.95 4.43
C LYS A 175 20.58 5.80 5.14
N VAL A 176 20.22 5.38 6.35
CA VAL A 176 19.34 6.14 7.22
C VAL A 176 19.89 6.19 8.65
N ASP A 177 19.32 7.06 9.47
CA ASP A 177 19.80 7.35 10.82
C ASP A 177 20.06 6.09 11.67
N GLY A 178 21.09 6.20 12.51
CA GLY A 178 21.52 5.11 13.40
C GLY A 178 22.25 3.97 12.68
N GLY A 179 22.88 4.25 11.53
CA GLY A 179 23.66 3.28 10.76
C GLY A 179 22.80 2.18 10.12
N LYS A 180 21.50 2.43 9.94
CA LYS A 180 20.56 1.49 9.33
C LYS A 180 20.44 1.79 7.84
N GLU A 181 19.79 0.89 7.12
CA GLU A 181 19.53 1.04 5.69
C GLU A 181 18.10 0.66 5.33
N VAL A 182 17.56 1.32 4.32
CA VAL A 182 16.30 0.93 3.67
C VAL A 182 16.56 0.60 2.20
N CYS A 183 15.80 -0.31 1.62
CA CYS A 183 15.94 -0.70 0.22
C CYS A 183 14.84 -0.07 -0.63
N GLY A 184 15.23 0.84 -1.53
CA GLY A 184 14.36 1.38 -2.56
C GLY A 184 14.54 0.63 -3.88
N PHE A 185 13.46 0.45 -4.63
CA PHE A 185 13.48 -0.23 -5.92
C PHE A 185 13.37 0.79 -7.05
N LEU A 186 14.44 0.91 -7.84
CA LEU A 186 14.48 1.77 -9.02
C LEU A 186 14.17 0.95 -10.27
N HIS A 187 13.05 1.25 -10.90
CA HIS A 187 12.62 0.70 -12.18
C HIS A 187 13.10 1.65 -13.28
N ILE A 188 13.91 1.14 -14.19
CA ILE A 188 14.60 1.91 -15.22
C ILE A 188 13.97 1.59 -16.58
N PRO A 189 13.49 2.60 -17.32
CA PRO A 189 12.84 2.40 -18.61
C PRO A 189 13.82 1.83 -19.64
N SER A 190 13.32 0.95 -20.51
CA SER A 190 14.12 0.25 -21.52
C SER A 190 14.29 1.03 -22.84
N ASN A 191 13.47 2.07 -23.04
CA ASN A 191 13.31 2.79 -24.32
C ASN A 191 14.17 4.07 -24.45
N VAL A 192 14.85 4.51 -23.39
CA VAL A 192 15.64 5.76 -23.37
C VAL A 192 16.97 5.58 -22.65
N GLN A 193 17.92 6.51 -22.82
CA GLN A 193 19.19 6.53 -22.11
C GLN A 193 19.15 7.52 -20.92
N GLY A 194 19.82 7.16 -19.82
CA GLY A 194 19.87 7.96 -18.59
C GLY A 194 20.92 9.09 -18.61
N PRO A 195 21.01 9.88 -17.51
CA PRO A 195 20.25 9.73 -16.26
C PRO A 195 18.76 10.05 -16.44
N TYR A 196 17.92 9.33 -15.71
CA TYR A 196 16.48 9.29 -15.96
C TYR A 196 15.72 10.30 -15.07
N PRO A 197 14.79 11.08 -15.65
CA PRO A 197 13.77 11.75 -14.86
C PRO A 197 13.02 10.70 -14.05
N THR A 198 12.77 10.96 -12.78
CA THR A 198 12.33 9.92 -11.84
C THR A 198 11.13 10.38 -11.03
N VAL A 199 10.13 9.50 -10.93
CA VAL A 199 8.98 9.66 -10.03
C VAL A 199 9.14 8.69 -8.86
N MET A 200 9.17 9.21 -7.63
CA MET A 200 9.07 8.39 -6.43
C MET A 200 7.61 8.13 -6.07
N VAL A 201 7.27 6.89 -5.74
CA VAL A 201 5.93 6.50 -5.29
C VAL A 201 5.91 6.37 -3.77
N CYS A 202 5.14 7.23 -3.10
CA CYS A 202 4.73 7.06 -1.72
C CYS A 202 3.40 6.29 -1.70
N GLY A 203 3.45 5.03 -1.30
CA GLY A 203 2.33 4.10 -1.40
C GLY A 203 1.27 4.22 -0.30
N MET A 204 0.30 3.31 -0.33
CA MET A 204 -0.70 3.16 0.72
C MET A 204 -0.07 2.49 1.95
N LEU A 205 -0.70 2.61 3.12
CA LEU A 205 -0.21 1.92 4.33
C LEU A 205 -0.39 0.41 4.25
N ASP A 206 -1.22 -0.09 3.35
CA ASP A 206 -1.62 -1.48 3.17
C ASP A 206 -1.25 -2.03 1.78
N SER A 207 -0.10 -1.57 1.24
CA SER A 207 0.44 -2.01 -0.05
C SER A 207 1.95 -2.19 0.02
N LEU A 208 2.51 -3.15 -0.72
CA LEU A 208 3.96 -3.28 -0.88
C LEU A 208 4.49 -2.38 -1.98
N GLN A 209 5.76 -1.99 -1.90
CA GLN A 209 6.43 -1.23 -2.96
C GLN A 209 6.41 -1.93 -4.33
N THR A 210 6.33 -3.26 -4.34
CA THR A 210 6.23 -4.08 -5.56
C THR A 210 4.86 -4.04 -6.25
N ASP A 211 3.81 -3.59 -5.54
CA ASP A 211 2.45 -3.56 -6.08
C ASP A 211 2.25 -2.50 -7.16
N TYR A 212 3.22 -1.58 -7.31
CA TYR A 212 3.20 -0.47 -8.27
C TYR A 212 3.84 -0.79 -9.62
N SER A 213 4.26 -2.03 -9.86
CA SER A 213 4.91 -2.44 -11.11
C SER A 213 4.13 -2.07 -12.38
N ARG A 214 2.80 -2.23 -12.36
CA ARG A 214 1.92 -1.85 -13.47
C ARG A 214 1.83 -0.34 -13.66
N TYR A 215 1.93 0.47 -12.60
CA TYR A 215 2.02 1.92 -12.73
C TYR A 215 3.28 2.31 -13.53
N PHE A 216 4.42 1.67 -13.27
CA PHE A 216 5.61 1.89 -14.06
C PHE A 216 5.44 1.46 -15.52
N ARG A 217 5.08 0.18 -15.76
CA ARG A 217 4.98 -0.41 -17.11
C ARG A 217 4.00 0.34 -18.03
N ASP A 218 2.83 0.70 -17.50
CA ASP A 218 1.74 1.22 -18.34
C ASP A 218 1.75 2.76 -18.43
N TYR A 219 2.35 3.45 -17.45
CA TYR A 219 2.27 4.92 -17.36
C TYR A 219 3.63 5.61 -17.45
N LEU A 220 4.65 5.16 -16.71
CA LEU A 220 5.94 5.87 -16.63
C LEU A 220 6.95 5.43 -17.69
N GLU A 221 7.10 4.11 -17.91
CA GLU A 221 8.04 3.55 -18.87
C GLU A 221 7.82 4.06 -20.30
N PRO A 222 6.57 4.14 -20.83
CA PRO A 222 6.34 4.67 -22.18
C PRO A 222 6.78 6.12 -22.37
N ARG A 223 6.96 6.86 -21.26
CA ARG A 223 7.41 8.26 -21.23
C ARG A 223 8.90 8.42 -20.93
N GLY A 224 9.63 7.30 -20.77
CA GLY A 224 11.04 7.33 -20.41
C GLY A 224 11.29 7.81 -18.98
N ILE A 225 10.31 7.69 -18.08
CA ILE A 225 10.40 8.11 -16.68
C ILE A 225 10.69 6.88 -15.81
N ALA A 226 11.73 6.96 -14.98
CA ALA A 226 12.04 5.93 -13.99
C ALA A 226 11.10 6.00 -12.78
N MET A 227 10.88 4.85 -12.12
CA MET A 227 10.06 4.77 -10.91
C MET A 227 10.91 4.32 -9.72
N LEU A 228 10.97 5.14 -8.68
CA LEU A 228 11.56 4.78 -7.39
C LEU A 228 10.44 4.42 -6.41
N THR A 229 10.43 3.21 -5.88
CA THR A 229 9.46 2.81 -4.85
C THR A 229 10.16 2.57 -3.52
N LEU A 230 9.44 2.82 -2.43
CA LEU A 230 9.90 2.58 -1.07
C LEU A 230 8.72 2.04 -0.26
N ASP A 231 8.96 0.99 0.53
CA ASP A 231 7.97 0.50 1.48
C ASP A 231 7.72 1.56 2.57
N MET A 232 6.45 1.76 2.92
CA MET A 232 6.06 2.60 4.04
C MET A 232 6.66 2.06 5.36
N PRO A 233 6.87 2.90 6.39
CA PRO A 233 7.34 2.39 7.68
C PRO A 233 6.49 1.22 8.18
N SER A 234 7.16 0.18 8.70
CA SER A 234 6.63 -1.06 9.29
C SER A 234 6.13 -2.14 8.33
N ILE A 235 6.26 -1.95 7.02
CA ILE A 235 5.98 -2.97 6.00
C ILE A 235 7.22 -3.33 5.19
N GLY A 236 7.27 -4.56 4.65
CA GLY A 236 8.28 -5.00 3.70
C GLY A 236 9.73 -4.70 4.13
N TYR A 237 10.50 -4.10 3.22
CA TYR A 237 11.90 -3.70 3.47
C TYR A 237 12.05 -2.58 4.52
N SER A 238 10.94 -1.94 4.89
CA SER A 238 10.85 -0.91 5.92
C SER A 238 10.26 -1.43 7.25
N GLY A 239 10.10 -2.75 7.42
CA GLY A 239 9.48 -3.39 8.59
C GLY A 239 10.09 -3.06 9.96
N LYS A 240 11.36 -2.64 9.96
CA LYS A 240 12.12 -2.24 11.16
C LYS A 240 11.92 -0.79 11.59
N TYR A 241 11.21 0.01 10.79
CA TYR A 241 10.88 1.41 11.11
C TYR A 241 9.42 1.50 11.52
N SER A 242 9.09 2.36 12.48
CA SER A 242 7.71 2.68 12.81
C SER A 242 7.31 4.01 12.17
N LEU A 243 6.03 4.18 11.88
CA LEU A 243 5.52 5.47 11.45
C LEU A 243 5.53 6.42 12.66
N SER A 244 6.12 7.59 12.49
CA SER A 244 6.13 8.67 13.49
C SER A 244 5.42 9.91 12.95
N GLN A 245 5.14 10.88 13.83
CA GLN A 245 4.49 12.14 13.45
C GLN A 245 5.28 12.91 12.38
N GLU A 246 6.60 12.70 12.34
CA GLU A 246 7.49 13.10 11.25
C GLU A 246 7.37 12.09 10.09
N THR A 247 6.18 12.05 9.48
CA THR A 247 5.77 10.98 8.55
C THR A 247 6.72 10.77 7.38
N SER A 248 7.43 11.81 6.96
CA SER A 248 8.34 11.79 5.82
C SER A 248 9.79 11.44 6.14
N THR A 249 10.20 11.31 7.41
CA THR A 249 11.64 11.18 7.78
C THR A 249 12.38 10.14 6.97
N LEU A 250 11.80 8.95 6.79
CA LEU A 250 12.44 7.87 6.03
C LEU A 250 12.64 8.25 4.55
N HIS A 251 11.60 8.81 3.92
CA HIS A 251 11.64 9.20 2.51
C HIS A 251 12.52 10.45 2.28
N GLU A 252 12.57 11.35 3.25
CA GLU A 252 13.43 12.54 3.20
C GLU A 252 14.90 12.14 3.12
N GLN A 253 15.32 11.15 3.92
CA GLN A 253 16.69 10.63 3.88
C GLN A 253 17.03 10.01 2.53
N VAL A 254 16.07 9.34 1.88
CA VAL A 254 16.23 8.83 0.50
C VAL A 254 16.35 9.99 -0.50
N VAL A 255 15.44 10.96 -0.46
CA VAL A 255 15.43 12.13 -1.38
C VAL A 255 16.74 12.93 -1.26
N ARG A 256 17.31 13.04 -0.07
CA ARG A 256 18.58 13.75 0.14
C ARG A 256 19.79 13.07 -0.49
N GLN A 257 19.72 11.77 -0.81
CA GLN A 257 20.82 10.97 -1.40
C GLN A 257 20.71 10.79 -2.92
N LEU A 258 19.71 11.38 -3.59
CA LEU A 258 19.44 11.11 -5.02
C LEU A 258 20.60 11.49 -5.95
N ASP A 259 21.38 12.51 -5.61
CA ASP A 259 22.58 12.96 -6.33
C ASP A 259 23.72 11.92 -6.31
N THR A 260 23.69 10.98 -5.37
CA THR A 260 24.64 9.87 -5.30
C THR A 260 24.27 8.70 -6.22
N ILE A 261 23.09 8.71 -6.83
CA ILE A 261 22.57 7.62 -7.65
C ILE A 261 22.76 7.94 -9.13
N PRO A 262 23.70 7.28 -9.84
CA PRO A 262 24.09 7.69 -11.20
C PRO A 262 23.00 7.50 -12.25
N TRP A 263 21.98 6.68 -11.96
CA TRP A 263 20.85 6.46 -12.86
C TRP A 263 19.77 7.54 -12.74
N ILE A 264 19.72 8.29 -11.65
CA ILE A 264 18.65 9.27 -11.39
C ILE A 264 19.14 10.65 -11.80
N ASP A 265 18.36 11.34 -12.64
CA ASP A 265 18.52 12.77 -12.81
C ASP A 265 17.85 13.47 -11.63
N HIS A 266 18.66 13.79 -10.61
CA HIS A 266 18.19 14.44 -9.39
C HIS A 266 17.64 15.86 -9.61
N THR A 267 17.83 16.45 -10.80
CA THR A 267 17.24 17.75 -11.16
C THR A 267 15.85 17.61 -11.78
N ARG A 268 15.46 16.40 -12.20
CA ARG A 268 14.16 16.06 -12.80
C ARG A 268 13.45 15.00 -11.96
N PHE A 269 13.25 15.32 -10.68
CA PHE A 269 12.66 14.41 -9.69
C PHE A 269 11.30 14.91 -9.21
N ALA A 270 10.30 14.03 -9.22
CA ALA A 270 8.96 14.29 -8.72
C ALA A 270 8.44 13.15 -7.83
N ILE A 271 7.33 13.39 -7.15
CA ILE A 271 6.73 12.42 -6.23
C ILE A 271 5.26 12.24 -6.56
N THR A 272 4.80 10.99 -6.56
CA THR A 272 3.38 10.66 -6.48
C THR A 272 3.03 10.05 -5.13
N GLY A 273 1.93 10.48 -4.52
CA GLY A 273 1.46 9.98 -3.22
C GLY A 273 0.04 9.44 -3.29
N ILE A 274 -0.19 8.22 -2.82
CA ILE A 274 -1.50 7.55 -2.91
C ILE A 274 -2.03 7.31 -1.49
N ARG A 275 -3.27 7.73 -1.21
CA ARG A 275 -3.87 7.65 0.14
C ARG A 275 -3.02 8.35 1.20
N PHE A 276 -2.58 7.61 2.21
CA PHE A 276 -1.68 8.13 3.24
C PHE A 276 -0.29 8.45 2.69
N GLY A 277 0.14 7.84 1.58
CA GLY A 277 1.35 8.24 0.87
C GLY A 277 1.32 9.70 0.41
N ALA A 278 0.13 10.28 0.21
CA ALA A 278 -0.02 11.72 -0.04
C ALA A 278 0.42 12.58 1.15
N ASN A 279 0.20 12.12 2.39
CA ASN A 279 0.68 12.79 3.60
C ASN A 279 2.19 12.97 3.55
N ILE A 280 2.90 11.88 3.23
CA ILE A 280 4.35 11.86 3.08
C ILE A 280 4.79 12.74 1.91
N ALA A 281 4.19 12.56 0.72
CA ALA A 281 4.58 13.29 -0.48
C ALA A 281 4.41 14.81 -0.32
N VAL A 282 3.29 15.26 0.24
CA VAL A 282 3.04 16.68 0.51
C VAL A 282 3.99 17.21 1.59
N ARG A 283 4.24 16.44 2.65
CA ARG A 283 5.21 16.84 3.68
C ARG A 283 6.61 16.99 3.10
N LEU A 284 7.05 16.07 2.24
CA LEU A 284 8.34 16.13 1.56
C LEU A 284 8.52 17.40 0.72
N ALA A 285 7.48 17.87 0.05
CA ALA A 285 7.55 19.14 -0.69
C ALA A 285 7.93 20.33 0.21
N TYR A 286 7.60 20.29 1.50
CA TYR A 286 8.04 21.31 2.47
C TYR A 286 9.43 21.06 3.03
N MET A 287 9.86 19.80 3.13
CA MET A 287 11.15 19.44 3.73
C MET A 287 12.32 19.48 2.74
N CYS A 288 12.04 19.22 1.45
CA CYS A 288 13.02 19.19 0.36
C CYS A 288 12.53 19.99 -0.87
N PRO A 289 12.12 21.26 -0.72
CA PRO A 289 11.57 22.05 -1.83
C PRO A 289 12.58 22.30 -2.97
N ASP A 290 13.88 22.21 -2.68
CA ASP A 290 14.98 22.35 -3.62
C ASP A 290 15.21 21.10 -4.50
N LYS A 291 14.83 19.92 -4.00
CA LYS A 291 15.03 18.62 -4.68
C LYS A 291 13.79 18.10 -5.41
N ILE A 292 12.60 18.66 -5.14
CA ILE A 292 11.33 18.14 -5.67
C ILE A 292 10.75 19.13 -6.66
N LYS A 293 10.58 18.71 -7.91
CA LYS A 293 10.04 19.55 -8.99
C LYS A 293 8.52 19.57 -9.03
N ALA A 294 7.88 18.49 -8.61
CA ALA A 294 6.43 18.40 -8.57
C ALA A 294 5.96 17.32 -7.60
N VAL A 295 4.79 17.51 -7.02
CA VAL A 295 4.08 16.50 -6.24
C VAL A 295 2.68 16.31 -6.80
N ALA A 296 2.30 15.08 -7.11
CA ALA A 296 0.92 14.75 -7.47
C ALA A 296 0.36 13.73 -6.49
N VAL A 297 -0.88 13.89 -6.04
CA VAL A 297 -1.46 12.98 -5.05
C VAL A 297 -2.85 12.50 -5.41
N LEU A 298 -3.15 11.24 -5.08
CA LEU A 298 -4.40 10.57 -5.40
C LEU A 298 -5.14 10.17 -4.11
N GLY A 299 -6.37 10.64 -3.96
CA GLY A 299 -7.22 10.42 -2.78
C GLY A 299 -6.50 10.70 -1.47
N PRO A 300 -5.95 11.92 -1.27
CA PRO A 300 -5.07 12.24 -0.15
C PRO A 300 -5.74 12.09 1.23
N ILE A 301 -5.01 11.51 2.18
CA ILE A 301 -5.33 11.52 3.61
C ILE A 301 -4.36 12.48 4.31
N VAL A 302 -4.76 13.73 4.51
CA VAL A 302 -3.86 14.78 5.06
C VAL A 302 -4.42 15.52 6.26
N HIS A 303 -5.74 15.52 6.48
CA HIS A 303 -6.35 16.20 7.61
C HIS A 303 -7.64 15.53 8.10
N SER A 304 -8.65 15.43 7.25
CA SER A 304 -10.03 15.17 7.65
C SER A 304 -10.20 13.83 8.37
N LEU A 305 -9.75 12.73 7.75
CA LEU A 305 -9.80 11.38 8.36
C LEU A 305 -8.95 11.28 9.65
N LEU A 306 -7.88 12.07 9.72
CA LEU A 306 -6.91 12.02 10.81
C LEU A 306 -7.38 12.82 12.04
N HIS A 307 -8.28 13.78 11.88
CA HIS A 307 -8.64 14.73 12.94
C HIS A 307 -10.13 14.85 13.21
N GLU A 308 -10.99 14.77 12.19
CA GLU A 308 -12.42 15.05 12.35
C GLU A 308 -13.18 13.78 12.76
N GLU A 309 -13.88 13.86 13.89
CA GLU A 309 -14.59 12.73 14.48
C GLU A 309 -15.60 12.08 13.52
N LYS A 310 -16.26 12.87 12.67
CA LYS A 310 -17.24 12.38 11.70
C LYS A 310 -16.65 11.39 10.70
N TYR A 311 -15.39 11.56 10.29
CA TYR A 311 -14.71 10.61 9.39
C TYR A 311 -14.07 9.46 10.18
N GLN A 312 -13.60 9.73 11.41
CA GLN A 312 -13.01 8.70 12.26
C GLN A 312 -14.00 7.66 12.78
N LYS A 313 -15.28 8.02 12.93
CA LYS A 313 -16.36 7.11 13.35
C LYS A 313 -16.60 5.99 12.33
N ASP A 314 -16.38 6.28 11.06
CA ASP A 314 -16.78 5.43 9.94
C ASP A 314 -15.58 4.66 9.34
N ILE A 315 -14.42 4.69 10.01
CA ILE A 315 -13.24 3.93 9.58
C ILE A 315 -13.50 2.44 9.82
N PRO A 316 -13.37 1.58 8.79
CA PRO A 316 -13.54 0.14 8.96
C PRO A 316 -12.47 -0.43 9.90
N ARG A 317 -12.84 -1.50 10.60
CA ARG A 317 -11.97 -2.16 11.58
C ARG A 317 -10.57 -2.45 11.05
N MET A 318 -10.46 -3.00 9.85
CA MET A 318 -9.17 -3.37 9.27
C MET A 318 -8.29 -2.15 8.94
N ALA A 319 -8.88 -1.02 8.55
CA ALA A 319 -8.11 0.23 8.38
C ALA A 319 -7.60 0.79 9.71
N LEU A 320 -8.37 0.66 10.81
CA LEU A 320 -7.88 1.00 12.16
C LEU A 320 -6.75 0.08 12.60
N ASP A 321 -6.86 -1.22 12.34
CA ASP A 321 -5.80 -2.20 12.64
C ASP A 321 -4.52 -1.89 11.86
N VAL A 322 -4.64 -1.45 10.59
CA VAL A 322 -3.51 -0.95 9.80
C VAL A 322 -2.89 0.27 10.48
N PHE A 323 -3.64 1.32 10.80
CA PHE A 323 -3.10 2.50 11.49
C PHE A 323 -2.39 2.12 12.80
N ALA A 324 -3.07 1.35 13.65
CA ALA A 324 -2.54 0.90 14.93
C ALA A 324 -1.21 0.12 14.74
N SER A 325 -1.16 -0.79 13.77
CA SER A 325 0.05 -1.54 13.43
C SER A 325 1.19 -0.64 12.97
N ARG A 326 0.93 0.33 12.07
CA ARG A 326 1.96 1.28 11.58
C ARG A 326 2.55 2.15 12.69
N LEU A 327 1.70 2.53 13.66
CA LEU A 327 2.06 3.33 14.82
C LEU A 327 2.71 2.51 15.96
N GLY A 328 2.66 1.18 15.88
CA GLY A 328 3.17 0.29 16.94
C GLY A 328 2.25 0.18 18.16
N ILE A 329 0.95 0.45 17.99
CA ILE A 329 -0.08 0.36 19.02
C ILE A 329 -0.86 -0.94 18.82
N TYR A 330 -0.74 -1.89 19.76
CA TYR A 330 -1.39 -3.21 19.65
C TYR A 330 -2.47 -3.45 20.74
N GLN A 331 -2.55 -2.54 21.70
CA GLN A 331 -3.64 -2.42 22.66
C GLN A 331 -4.29 -1.06 22.45
N VAL A 332 -5.38 -1.06 21.68
CA VAL A 332 -6.03 0.15 21.21
C VAL A 332 -7.12 0.57 22.19
N ASP A 333 -6.97 1.78 22.71
CA ASP A 333 -8.07 2.57 23.24
C ASP A 333 -8.56 3.52 22.14
N GLY A 334 -9.86 3.48 21.83
CA GLY A 334 -10.42 4.19 20.68
C GLY A 334 -10.27 5.71 20.76
N GLN A 335 -10.30 6.30 21.97
CA GLN A 335 -10.09 7.75 22.13
C GLN A 335 -8.61 8.11 21.98
N SER A 336 -7.73 7.31 22.59
CA SER A 336 -6.28 7.50 22.52
C SER A 336 -5.77 7.39 21.08
N LEU A 337 -6.24 6.40 20.31
CA LEU A 337 -5.87 6.27 18.89
C LEU A 337 -6.33 7.47 18.05
N ARG A 338 -7.54 7.98 18.29
CA ARG A 338 -8.03 9.18 17.59
C ARG A 338 -7.21 10.42 17.91
N HIS A 339 -6.81 10.57 19.17
CA HIS A 339 -5.91 11.65 19.59
C HIS A 339 -4.55 11.53 18.89
N GLU A 340 -3.95 10.33 18.88
CA GLU A 340 -2.68 10.09 18.22
C GLU A 340 -2.75 10.36 16.71
N LEU A 341 -3.80 9.86 16.02
CA LEU A 341 -4.01 10.13 14.59
C LEU A 341 -4.05 11.63 14.27
N SER A 342 -4.57 12.46 15.18
CA SER A 342 -4.65 13.91 14.96
C SER A 342 -3.29 14.60 14.82
N CYS A 343 -2.24 14.00 15.40
CA CYS A 343 -0.86 14.48 15.29
C CYS A 343 -0.28 14.30 13.87
N TYR A 344 -0.89 13.46 13.04
CA TYR A 344 -0.49 13.19 11.65
C TYR A 344 -1.15 14.14 10.65
N SER A 345 -2.08 14.98 11.10
CA SER A 345 -2.74 15.95 10.23
C SER A 345 -1.76 17.07 9.85
N LEU A 346 -1.46 17.19 8.55
CA LEU A 346 -0.51 18.20 8.03
C LEU A 346 -0.97 19.64 8.30
N ARG A 347 -2.28 19.86 8.45
CA ARG A 347 -2.83 21.16 8.87
C ARG A 347 -2.51 21.46 10.34
N LYS A 348 -2.59 20.47 11.22
CA LYS A 348 -2.25 20.60 12.66
C LYS A 348 -0.75 20.78 12.86
N GLN A 349 0.06 20.16 11.99
CA GLN A 349 1.50 20.37 11.91
C GLN A 349 1.89 21.74 11.31
N GLY A 350 0.92 22.58 10.92
CA GLY A 350 1.16 23.92 10.37
C GLY A 350 1.64 23.96 8.92
N LEU A 351 1.70 22.81 8.22
CA LEU A 351 2.19 22.74 6.84
C LEU A 351 1.15 23.23 5.83
N LEU A 352 -0.10 22.76 5.96
CA LEU A 352 -1.21 23.16 5.08
C LEU A 352 -1.85 24.52 5.46
N GLY A 353 -1.14 25.33 6.25
CA GLY A 353 -1.48 26.72 6.54
C GLY A 353 -0.55 27.74 5.87
N ARG A 354 0.52 27.28 5.20
CA ARG A 354 1.54 28.12 4.55
C ARG A 354 1.71 27.73 3.09
N ARG A 355 2.06 28.71 2.26
CA ARG A 355 2.32 28.47 0.83
C ARG A 355 3.67 27.79 0.60
N ASN A 356 3.72 26.93 -0.40
CA ASN A 356 4.88 26.19 -0.87
C ASN A 356 5.12 26.49 -2.36
N GLN A 357 6.37 26.66 -2.77
CA GLN A 357 6.74 26.90 -4.17
C GLN A 357 6.68 25.65 -5.05
N VAL A 358 6.76 24.45 -4.45
CA VAL A 358 6.65 23.19 -5.19
C VAL A 358 5.24 23.07 -5.79
N PRO A 359 5.11 22.92 -7.13
CA PRO A 359 3.84 22.68 -7.78
C PRO A 359 3.16 21.42 -7.23
N MET A 360 1.85 21.48 -7.00
CA MET A 360 1.08 20.35 -6.48
C MET A 360 -0.19 20.05 -7.27
N MET A 361 -0.32 18.82 -7.75
CA MET A 361 -1.58 18.27 -8.24
C MET A 361 -2.25 17.41 -7.19
N THR A 362 -3.57 17.50 -7.09
CA THR A 362 -4.37 16.63 -6.23
C THR A 362 -5.58 16.09 -6.99
N VAL A 363 -5.76 14.77 -6.95
CA VAL A 363 -6.91 14.07 -7.50
C VAL A 363 -7.77 13.57 -6.36
N CYS A 364 -9.05 13.95 -6.34
CA CYS A 364 -10.03 13.44 -5.40
C CYS A 364 -11.21 12.78 -6.14
N PHE A 365 -11.87 11.84 -5.46
CA PHE A 365 -13.04 11.15 -5.98
C PHE A 365 -14.28 11.65 -5.25
N LYS A 366 -15.38 11.86 -5.99
CA LYS A 366 -16.67 12.24 -5.40
C LYS A 366 -17.07 11.22 -4.33
N ASN A 367 -17.46 11.71 -3.16
CA ASN A 367 -17.93 10.90 -2.03
C ASN A 367 -16.93 9.85 -1.50
N ASP A 368 -15.63 10.03 -1.68
CA ASP A 368 -14.63 9.16 -1.03
C ASP A 368 -14.60 9.42 0.49
N PRO A 369 -14.99 8.44 1.34
CA PRO A 369 -15.12 8.65 2.79
C PRO A 369 -13.77 8.89 3.49
N TYR A 370 -12.66 8.50 2.86
CA TYR A 370 -11.32 8.67 3.41
C TYR A 370 -10.63 9.95 2.96
N SER A 371 -11.04 10.49 1.82
CA SER A 371 -10.43 11.65 1.17
C SER A 371 -11.50 12.61 0.70
N PRO A 372 -12.17 13.31 1.63
CA PRO A 372 -13.13 14.34 1.27
C PRO A 372 -12.42 15.45 0.50
N LYS A 373 -13.14 16.12 -0.41
CA LYS A 373 -12.60 17.22 -1.24
C LYS A 373 -11.90 18.31 -0.42
N ALA A 374 -12.31 18.52 0.83
CA ALA A 374 -11.68 19.46 1.75
C ALA A 374 -10.16 19.22 1.93
N ASP A 375 -9.71 17.96 1.93
CA ASP A 375 -8.29 17.61 2.04
C ASP A 375 -7.52 18.05 0.77
N SER A 376 -8.10 17.81 -0.42
CA SER A 376 -7.55 18.31 -1.68
C SER A 376 -7.55 19.84 -1.76
N ASP A 377 -8.60 20.51 -1.26
CA ASP A 377 -8.66 21.97 -1.22
C ASP A 377 -7.57 22.56 -0.31
N LEU A 378 -7.22 21.90 0.80
CA LEU A 378 -6.10 22.32 1.65
C LEU A 378 -4.77 22.27 0.89
N ILE A 379 -4.51 21.20 0.13
CA ILE A 379 -3.29 21.03 -0.68
C ILE A 379 -3.25 22.07 -1.82
N ALA A 380 -4.36 22.23 -2.54
CA ALA A 380 -4.43 23.16 -3.67
C ALA A 380 -4.20 24.61 -3.25
N ARG A 381 -4.68 25.01 -2.07
CA ARG A 381 -4.45 26.35 -1.50
C ARG A 381 -3.03 26.55 -0.95
N SER A 382 -2.35 25.47 -0.62
CA SER A 382 -1.03 25.52 -0.01
C SER A 382 0.11 25.51 -1.03
N SER A 383 -0.14 25.22 -2.31
CA SER A 383 0.87 25.34 -3.38
C SER A 383 0.67 26.63 -4.20
N MET A 384 1.78 27.22 -4.65
CA MET A 384 1.78 28.41 -5.53
C MET A 384 1.32 28.09 -6.96
N ASP A 385 1.51 26.85 -7.43
CA ASP A 385 1.08 26.34 -8.73
C ASP A 385 0.34 25.01 -8.48
N SER A 386 -0.99 25.05 -8.49
CA SER A 386 -1.80 23.90 -8.13
C SER A 386 -2.82 23.50 -9.18
N HIS A 387 -3.08 22.19 -9.23
CA HIS A 387 -4.12 21.60 -10.07
C HIS A 387 -4.97 20.64 -9.25
N LEU A 388 -6.28 20.91 -9.16
CA LEU A 388 -7.23 20.02 -8.49
C LEU A 388 -8.11 19.36 -9.54
N LEU A 389 -8.05 18.02 -9.60
CA LEU A 389 -8.91 17.20 -10.44
C LEU A 389 -9.91 16.44 -9.56
N MET A 390 -11.21 16.64 -9.80
CA MET A 390 -12.26 15.86 -9.14
C MET A 390 -12.85 14.86 -10.14
N LEU A 391 -12.77 13.58 -9.80
CA LEU A 391 -13.27 12.47 -10.61
C LEU A 391 -14.56 11.88 -10.02
N PRO A 392 -15.45 11.30 -10.83
CA PRO A 392 -16.59 10.53 -10.31
C PRO A 392 -16.11 9.30 -9.52
N SER A 393 -16.96 8.74 -8.66
CA SER A 393 -16.68 7.47 -7.98
C SER A 393 -16.99 6.24 -8.83
N ASN A 394 -17.76 6.41 -9.92
CA ASN A 394 -18.18 5.33 -10.81
C ASN A 394 -18.14 5.79 -12.29
N PRO A 395 -17.81 4.89 -13.24
CA PRO A 395 -17.27 3.54 -13.03
C PRO A 395 -15.88 3.56 -12.38
N VAL A 396 -15.66 2.68 -11.40
CA VAL A 396 -14.48 2.73 -10.50
C VAL A 396 -13.17 2.56 -11.26
N LEU A 397 -13.08 1.57 -12.16
CA LEU A 397 -11.86 1.30 -12.91
C LEU A 397 -11.49 2.45 -13.85
N GLU A 398 -12.47 3.01 -14.57
CA GLU A 398 -12.26 4.16 -15.46
C GLU A 398 -11.79 5.39 -14.67
N ALA A 399 -12.44 5.68 -13.54
CA ALA A 399 -12.02 6.78 -12.67
C ALA A 399 -10.59 6.57 -12.15
N PHE A 400 -10.25 5.33 -11.80
CA PHE A 400 -8.92 4.98 -11.33
C PHE A 400 -7.85 5.13 -12.43
N GLU A 401 -8.05 4.55 -13.62
CA GLU A 401 -7.12 4.66 -14.75
C GLU A 401 -6.96 6.11 -15.22
N ARG A 402 -8.06 6.88 -15.23
CA ARG A 402 -8.00 8.32 -15.51
C ARG A 402 -7.19 9.06 -14.46
N SER A 403 -7.32 8.72 -13.17
CA SER A 403 -6.53 9.37 -12.12
C SER A 403 -5.03 9.12 -12.27
N MET A 404 -4.63 7.90 -12.63
CA MET A 404 -3.24 7.56 -12.94
C MET A 404 -2.76 8.29 -14.20
N SER A 405 -3.53 8.24 -15.30
CA SER A 405 -3.16 8.86 -16.58
C SER A 405 -2.96 10.37 -16.46
N GLU A 406 -3.91 11.08 -15.85
CA GLU A 406 -3.85 12.54 -15.70
C GLU A 406 -2.72 12.96 -14.73
N THR A 407 -2.52 12.21 -13.65
CA THR A 407 -1.40 12.44 -12.73
C THR A 407 -0.06 12.27 -13.45
N THR A 408 0.11 11.20 -14.22
CA THR A 408 1.35 10.94 -14.95
C THR A 408 1.63 12.03 -15.99
N LYS A 409 0.64 12.43 -16.80
CA LYS A 409 0.79 13.52 -17.78
C LYS A 409 1.16 14.84 -17.12
N TRP A 410 0.57 15.12 -15.96
CA TRP A 410 0.88 16.35 -15.24
C TRP A 410 2.30 16.32 -14.68
N LEU A 411 2.72 15.21 -14.06
CA LEU A 411 4.11 15.04 -13.59
C LEU A 411 5.12 15.16 -14.73
N GLU A 412 4.83 14.51 -15.87
CA GLU A 412 5.61 14.59 -17.11
C GLU A 412 5.85 16.05 -17.51
N SER A 413 4.80 16.88 -17.54
CA SER A 413 4.91 18.32 -17.89
C SER A 413 5.78 19.17 -16.96
N LYS A 414 6.18 18.62 -15.80
CA LYS A 414 7.00 19.32 -14.80
C LYS A 414 8.44 18.81 -14.75
N ILE A 415 8.72 17.63 -15.30
CA ILE A 415 10.03 16.97 -15.20
C ILE A 415 10.65 16.61 -16.55
N LEU A 416 9.90 16.66 -17.65
CA LEU A 416 10.41 16.61 -19.03
C LEU A 416 10.33 18.00 -19.65
#